data_AF-A0AB39LZK4-F1
#
_entry.id   AF-A0AB39LZK4-F1
#
_cell.length_a   1.000
_cell.length_b   1.000
_cell.length_c   1.000
_cell.angle_alpha   90.00
_cell.angle_beta   90.00
_cell.angle_gamma   90.00
#
_symmetry.space_group_name_H-M   'P 1'
#
loop_
_entity.id
_entity.type
_entity.pdbx_description
1 polymer ?
#
loop_
_entity_poly.entity_id
_entity_poly.type
_entity_poly.pdbx_seq_one_letter_code
_entity_poly.pdbx_strand_id
1 'polypeptide(L)'
;MFIFILYVPALVLLGLGMFGLRDVRILRRRGVRAEGRCGGTSWNAGISSVDVIYRDGNEERHYVTMAAEDLGLTGDESVVRVVYDPLKPDRATTARVLKKPAWKTQEGYLVIIGLCIGAVVTALIAVAAAGP
;
A
#
# COMPACT_ATOMS: atom_id res chain seq x y z
N MET A 1 3.23 26.00 -19.04
CA MET A 1 2.19 25.52 -18.10
C MET A 1 1.69 24.11 -18.43
N PHE A 2 1.40 23.77 -19.70
CA PHE A 2 0.91 22.45 -20.11
C PHE A 2 1.82 21.25 -19.77
N ILE A 3 3.15 21.42 -19.81
CA ILE A 3 4.11 20.35 -19.51
C ILE A 3 3.95 19.85 -18.06
N PHE A 4 3.69 20.75 -17.10
CA PHE A 4 3.51 20.36 -15.70
C PHE A 4 2.30 19.45 -15.51
N ILE A 5 1.20 19.70 -16.24
CA ILE A 5 -0.03 18.91 -16.15
C ILE A 5 0.21 17.46 -16.59
N LEU A 6 1.08 17.22 -17.57
CA LEU A 6 1.45 15.88 -18.04
C LEU A 6 2.20 15.06 -16.98
N TYR A 7 2.96 15.72 -16.10
CA TYR A 7 3.68 15.05 -15.01
C TYR A 7 2.83 14.87 -13.74
N VAL A 8 1.69 15.55 -13.60
CA VAL A 8 0.85 15.44 -12.39
C VAL A 8 0.49 13.99 -12.06
N PRO A 9 0.03 13.14 -12.99
CA PRO A 9 -0.27 11.74 -12.69
C PRO A 9 0.97 10.96 -12.19
N ALA A 10 2.12 11.19 -12.82
CA ALA A 10 3.38 10.55 -12.40
C ALA A 10 3.78 10.98 -10.99
N LEU A 11 3.68 12.27 -10.68
CA LEU A 11 4.02 12.83 -9.36
C LEU A 11 3.06 12.34 -8.27
N VAL A 12 1.76 12.26 -8.57
CA VAL A 12 0.75 11.73 -7.62
C VAL A 12 1.03 10.26 -7.31
N LEU A 13 1.28 9.43 -8.32
CA LEU A 13 1.58 8.00 -8.14
C LEU A 13 2.90 7.79 -7.38
N LEU A 14 3.94 8.56 -7.72
CA LEU A 14 5.20 8.55 -6.99
C LEU A 14 5.01 8.97 -5.53
N GLY A 15 4.24 10.03 -5.28
CA GLY A 15 3.94 10.53 -3.94
C GLY A 15 3.22 9.49 -3.09
N LEU A 16 2.15 8.89 -3.63
CA LEU A 16 1.38 7.84 -2.95
C LEU A 16 2.26 6.61 -2.65
N GLY A 17 2.94 6.06 -3.66
CA GLY A 17 3.77 4.88 -3.49
C GLY A 17 4.95 5.13 -2.54
N MET A 18 5.59 6.30 -2.57
CA MET A 18 6.65 6.65 -1.63
C MET A 18 6.13 6.79 -0.20
N PHE A 19 4.93 7.36 -0.02
CA PHE A 19 4.30 7.48 1.28
C PHE A 19 3.95 6.09 1.85
N GLY A 20 3.36 5.22 1.04
CA GLY A 20 3.09 3.83 1.43
C GLY A 20 4.36 3.05 1.78
N LEU A 21 5.45 3.19 1.01
CA LEU A 21 6.74 2.56 1.32
C LEU A 21 7.38 3.11 2.60
N ARG A 22 7.21 4.41 2.89
CA ARG A 22 7.64 5.01 4.16
C ARG A 22 6.89 4.38 5.32
N ASP A 23 5.59 4.16 5.17
CA ASP A 23 4.73 3.58 6.20
C ASP A 23 5.12 2.13 6.48
N VAL A 24 5.38 1.34 5.43
CA VAL A 24 5.94 -0.01 5.55
C VAL A 24 7.28 -0.02 6.27
N ARG A 25 8.19 0.92 5.96
CA ARG A 25 9.48 1.03 6.69
C ARG A 25 9.30 1.36 8.16
N ILE A 26 8.36 2.23 8.48
CA ILE A 26 8.03 2.59 9.85
C ILE A 26 7.54 1.35 10.60
N LEU A 27 6.58 0.62 10.02
CA LEU A 27 6.06 -0.62 10.58
C LEU A 27 7.13 -1.71 10.73
N ARG A 28 8.09 -1.81 9.80
CA ARG A 28 9.24 -2.72 9.97
C ARG A 28 10.13 -2.39 11.16
N ARG A 29 10.25 -1.11 11.52
CA ARG A 29 11.15 -0.65 12.58
C ARG A 29 10.49 -0.66 13.96
N ARG A 30 9.22 -0.25 14.04
CA ARG A 30 8.51 -0.04 15.31
C ARG A 30 7.13 -0.70 15.40
N GLY A 31 6.79 -1.54 14.43
CA GLY A 31 5.48 -2.19 14.40
C GLY A 31 5.32 -3.19 15.55
N VAL A 32 4.19 -3.10 16.23
CA VAL A 32 3.78 -4.02 17.30
C VAL A 32 2.82 -5.04 16.70
N ARG A 33 2.95 -6.30 17.11
CA ARG A 33 2.09 -7.38 16.64
C ARG A 33 0.82 -7.42 17.48
N ALA A 34 -0.33 -7.50 16.83
CA ALA A 34 -1.62 -7.76 17.44
C ALA A 34 -2.33 -8.88 16.69
N GLU A 35 -3.27 -9.52 17.38
CA GLU A 35 -4.19 -10.46 16.78
C GLU A 35 -5.48 -9.73 16.44
N GLY A 36 -5.87 -9.81 15.17
CA GLY A 36 -7.14 -9.32 14.66
C GLY A 36 -8.06 -10.48 14.33
N ARG A 37 -9.35 -10.18 14.22
CA ARG A 37 -10.36 -11.08 13.67
C ARG A 37 -10.85 -10.55 12.34
N CYS A 38 -11.10 -11.46 11.40
CA CYS A 38 -11.79 -11.13 10.16
C CYS A 38 -13.25 -10.76 10.48
N GLY A 39 -13.66 -9.54 10.13
CA GLY A 39 -15.03 -9.06 10.30
C GLY A 39 -15.91 -9.37 9.08
N GLY A 40 -15.38 -9.19 7.87
CA GLY A 40 -16.09 -9.44 6.63
C GLY A 40 -15.18 -9.34 5.41
N THR A 41 -15.58 -9.99 4.32
CA THR A 41 -14.91 -9.87 3.03
C THR A 41 -15.74 -8.97 2.11
N SER A 42 -15.06 -8.06 1.42
CA SER A 42 -15.64 -7.18 0.43
C SER A 42 -14.89 -7.36 -0.88
N TRP A 43 -15.61 -7.38 -1.99
CA TRP A 43 -15.02 -7.47 -3.32
C TRP A 43 -15.20 -6.12 -4.01
N ASN A 44 -14.11 -5.41 -4.29
CA ASN A 44 -14.21 -4.13 -4.96
C ASN A 44 -13.05 -3.95 -5.97
N ALA A 45 -13.38 -3.42 -7.15
CA ALA A 45 -12.42 -3.18 -8.25
C ALA A 45 -11.52 -4.38 -8.62
N GLY A 46 -12.03 -5.62 -8.51
CA GLY A 46 -11.28 -6.83 -8.84
C GLY A 46 -10.28 -7.29 -7.78
N ILE A 47 -10.27 -6.66 -6.60
CA ILE A 47 -9.45 -7.03 -5.45
C ILE A 47 -10.38 -7.52 -4.34
N SER A 48 -10.10 -8.70 -3.79
CA SER A 48 -10.72 -9.15 -2.55
C SER A 48 -10.07 -8.44 -1.37
N SER A 49 -10.86 -7.66 -0.66
CA SER A 49 -10.46 -7.01 0.59
C SER A 49 -11.18 -7.66 1.77
N VAL A 50 -10.55 -7.63 2.93
CA VAL A 50 -11.08 -8.18 4.17
C VAL A 50 -10.91 -7.13 5.25
N ASP A 51 -12.00 -6.86 5.94
CA ASP A 51 -11.99 -5.98 7.09
C ASP A 51 -11.48 -6.77 8.29
N VAL A 52 -10.39 -6.29 8.88
CA VAL A 52 -9.76 -6.89 10.05
C VAL A 52 -9.97 -5.97 11.24
N ILE A 53 -10.56 -6.54 12.30
CA ILE A 53 -10.79 -5.85 13.56
C ILE A 53 -9.74 -6.32 14.53
N TYR A 54 -8.89 -5.44 15.03
CA TYR A 54 -7.86 -5.80 16.01
C TYR A 54 -7.92 -4.87 17.22
N ARG A 55 -7.35 -5.32 18.34
CA ARG A 55 -7.18 -4.48 19.54
C ARG A 55 -5.74 -4.02 19.66
N ASP A 56 -5.56 -2.75 19.98
CA ASP A 56 -4.24 -2.20 20.28
C ASP A 56 -3.81 -2.49 21.73
N GLY A 57 -2.64 -1.98 22.12
CA GLY A 57 -2.10 -2.12 23.48
C GLY A 57 -2.92 -1.43 24.58
N ASN A 58 -3.86 -0.55 24.20
CA ASN A 58 -4.79 0.13 25.11
C ASN A 58 -6.18 -0.52 25.11
N GLU A 59 -6.31 -1.70 24.49
CA GLU A 59 -7.57 -2.42 24.27
C GLU A 59 -8.60 -1.69 23.37
N GLU A 60 -8.22 -0.62 22.69
CA GLU A 60 -9.08 0.06 21.72
C GLU A 60 -9.23 -0.78 20.45
N ARG A 61 -10.44 -0.77 19.88
CA ARG A 61 -10.76 -1.52 18.67
C ARG A 61 -10.49 -0.67 17.44
N HIS A 62 -9.67 -1.20 16.54
CA HIS A 62 -9.33 -0.57 15.28
C HIS A 62 -9.78 -1.44 14.11
N TYR A 63 -10.22 -0.77 13.04
CA TYR A 63 -10.74 -1.40 11.83
C TYR A 63 -9.79 -1.09 10.68
N VAL A 64 -9.24 -2.12 10.04
CA VAL A 64 -8.33 -1.96 8.91
C VAL A 64 -8.71 -2.93 7.81
N THR A 65 -8.86 -2.39 6.60
CA THR A 65 -9.12 -3.17 5.39
C THR A 65 -7.79 -3.61 4.79
N MET A 66 -7.65 -4.92 4.53
CA MET A 66 -6.44 -5.52 3.98
C MET A 66 -6.77 -6.36 2.75
N ALA A 67 -5.83 -6.52 1.82
CA ALA A 67 -6.01 -7.43 0.70
C ALA A 67 -6.06 -8.88 1.18
N ALA A 68 -6.99 -9.68 0.66
CA ALA A 68 -7.17 -11.07 1.09
C ALA A 68 -5.91 -11.92 0.83
N GLU A 69 -5.20 -11.64 -0.27
CA GLU A 69 -3.93 -12.29 -0.60
C GLU A 69 -2.84 -12.09 0.46
N ASP A 70 -2.88 -10.96 1.16
CA ASP A 70 -1.89 -10.57 2.16
C ASP A 70 -2.15 -11.21 3.52
N LEU A 71 -3.36 -11.70 3.76
CA LEU A 71 -3.73 -12.38 4.99
C LEU A 71 -3.23 -13.82 5.02
N GLY A 72 -3.01 -14.43 3.84
CA GLY A 72 -2.58 -15.83 3.76
C GLY A 72 -3.57 -16.81 4.37
N LEU A 73 -4.86 -16.43 4.37
CA LEU A 73 -5.95 -17.26 4.84
C LEU A 73 -6.01 -18.52 3.98
N THR A 74 -5.61 -19.64 4.55
CA THR A 74 -5.72 -20.96 3.93
C THR A 74 -6.74 -21.74 4.77
N GLY A 75 -8.03 -21.57 4.46
CA GLY A 75 -9.13 -22.16 5.22
C GLY A 75 -9.83 -21.18 6.18
N ASP A 76 -10.52 -21.73 7.19
CA ASP A 76 -11.43 -21.04 8.12
C ASP A 76 -10.69 -20.31 9.26
N GLU A 77 -9.47 -19.79 8.99
CA GLU A 77 -8.70 -19.07 9.99
C GLU A 77 -9.34 -17.69 10.26
N SER A 78 -10.06 -17.59 11.38
CA SER A 78 -10.71 -16.34 11.81
C SER A 78 -9.75 -15.33 12.45
N VAL A 79 -8.51 -15.73 12.75
CA VAL A 79 -7.52 -14.93 13.46
C VAL A 79 -6.37 -14.54 12.54
N VAL A 80 -6.10 -13.24 12.43
CA VAL A 80 -5.09 -12.65 11.56
C VAL A 80 -4.02 -11.97 12.39
N ARG A 81 -2.74 -12.20 12.06
CA ARG A 81 -1.63 -11.44 12.66
C ARG A 81 -1.44 -10.10 11.96
N VAL A 82 -1.80 -9.04 12.67
CA VAL A 82 -1.65 -7.65 12.25
C VAL A 82 -0.40 -7.06 12.89
N VAL A 83 0.26 -6.17 12.17
CA VAL A 83 1.35 -5.33 12.68
C VAL A 83 0.91 -3.88 12.54
N TYR A 84 0.83 -3.17 13.65
CA TYR A 84 0.37 -1.78 13.69
C TYR A 84 1.44 -0.86 14.29
N ASP A 85 1.33 0.44 14.00
CA ASP A 85 2.18 1.47 14.59
C ASP A 85 1.56 1.97 15.90
N PRO A 86 2.20 1.82 17.07
CA PRO A 86 1.62 2.23 18.36
C PRO A 86 1.38 3.74 18.46
N LEU A 87 2.07 4.56 17.66
CA LEU A 87 1.85 6.01 17.62
C LEU A 87 0.70 6.41 16.67
N LYS A 88 0.31 5.52 15.77
CA LYS A 88 -0.73 5.71 14.75
C LYS A 88 -1.41 4.38 14.45
N PRO A 89 -2.37 3.93 15.29
CA PRO A 89 -2.99 2.63 15.13
C PRO A 89 -3.72 2.45 13.78
N ASP A 90 -4.21 3.53 13.16
CA ASP A 90 -4.77 3.47 11.80
C ASP A 90 -3.78 2.91 10.75
N ARG A 91 -2.47 3.00 11.03
CA ARG A 91 -1.43 2.41 10.21
C ARG A 91 -1.18 0.97 10.67
N ALA A 92 -1.86 0.03 10.01
CA ALA A 92 -1.63 -1.39 10.22
C ALA A 92 -1.50 -2.16 8.90
N THR A 93 -0.76 -3.27 8.94
CA THR A 93 -0.55 -4.17 7.80
C THR A 93 -0.34 -5.60 8.28
N THR A 94 -0.41 -6.59 7.40
CA THR A 94 -0.06 -7.97 7.79
C THR A 94 1.46 -8.16 7.87
N ALA A 95 1.90 -9.11 8.70
CA ALA A 95 3.30 -9.51 8.77
C ALA A 95 3.83 -10.08 7.42
N ARG A 96 2.93 -10.57 6.55
CA ARG A 96 3.27 -11.07 5.23
C ARG A 96 3.70 -9.95 4.28
N VAL A 97 2.96 -8.84 4.26
CA VAL A 97 3.33 -7.63 3.49
C VAL A 97 4.70 -7.12 3.92
N LEU A 98 4.97 -7.11 5.22
CA LEU A 98 6.27 -6.68 5.74
C LEU A 98 7.44 -7.56 5.26
N LYS A 99 7.21 -8.83 4.89
CA LYS A 99 8.24 -9.71 4.34
C LYS A 99 8.43 -9.54 2.82
N LYS A 100 7.44 -9.01 2.09
CA LYS A 100 7.54 -8.79 0.65
C LYS A 100 8.61 -7.72 0.35
N PRO A 101 9.45 -7.89 -0.68
CA PRO A 101 10.32 -6.81 -1.13
C PRO A 101 9.49 -5.65 -1.66
N ALA A 102 9.98 -4.41 -1.52
CA ALA A 102 9.23 -3.19 -1.81
C ALA A 102 8.58 -3.19 -3.20
N TRP A 103 9.30 -3.66 -4.22
CA TRP A 103 8.84 -3.73 -5.61
C TRP A 103 7.73 -4.76 -5.89
N LYS A 104 7.43 -5.67 -4.95
CA LYS A 104 6.31 -6.63 -5.04
C LYS A 104 5.09 -6.20 -4.19
N THR A 105 5.12 -5.00 -3.62
CA THR A 105 3.98 -4.43 -2.90
C THR A 105 3.21 -3.50 -3.83
N GLN A 106 1.90 -3.32 -3.59
CA GLN A 106 1.06 -2.37 -4.33
C GLN A 106 1.71 -0.97 -4.39
N GLU A 107 2.26 -0.51 -3.28
CA GLU A 107 2.98 0.77 -3.18
C GLU A 107 4.22 0.82 -4.09
N GLY A 108 4.96 -0.30 -4.17
CA GLY A 108 6.07 -0.43 -5.11
C GLY A 108 5.63 -0.36 -6.57
N TYR A 109 4.49 -0.97 -6.91
CA TYR A 109 3.91 -0.86 -8.26
C TYR A 109 3.52 0.58 -8.59
N LEU A 110 2.92 1.33 -7.65
CA LEU A 110 2.60 2.74 -7.87
C LEU A 110 3.86 3.57 -8.18
N VAL A 111 4.96 3.32 -7.48
CA VAL A 111 6.26 3.98 -7.77
C VAL A 111 6.75 3.62 -9.17
N ILE A 112 6.74 2.33 -9.54
CA ILE A 112 7.21 1.88 -10.85
C ILE A 112 6.35 2.49 -11.98
N ILE A 113 5.03 2.47 -11.85
CA ILE A 113 4.10 3.05 -12.82
C ILE A 113 4.34 4.56 -12.93
N GLY A 114 4.49 5.26 -11.80
CA GLY A 114 4.82 6.68 -11.78
C GLY A 114 6.12 7.01 -12.51
N LEU A 115 7.18 6.21 -12.32
CA LEU A 115 8.43 6.34 -13.07
C LEU A 115 8.25 6.07 -14.57
N CYS A 116 7.50 5.03 -14.95
CA CYS A 116 7.22 4.71 -16.34
C CYS A 116 6.46 5.85 -17.04
N ILE A 117 5.42 6.39 -16.40
CA ILE A 117 4.67 7.54 -16.95
C ILE A 117 5.60 8.75 -17.10
N GLY A 118 6.42 9.06 -16.09
CA GLY A 118 7.39 10.15 -16.16
C GLY A 118 8.39 9.97 -17.30
N ALA A 119 8.90 8.74 -17.52
CA ALA A 119 9.81 8.43 -18.61
C ALA A 119 9.14 8.59 -19.99
N VAL A 120 7.91 8.09 -20.14
CA VAL A 120 7.12 8.23 -21.39
C VAL A 120 6.85 9.70 -21.70
N VAL A 121 6.40 10.49 -20.72
CA VAL A 121 6.18 11.94 -20.89
C VAL A 121 7.48 12.64 -21.30
N THR A 122 8.60 12.29 -20.67
CA THR A 122 9.92 12.87 -21.00
C THR A 122 10.34 12.50 -22.43
N ALA A 123 10.16 11.25 -22.84
CA ALA A 123 10.47 10.80 -24.19
C ALA A 123 9.60 11.50 -25.24
N LEU A 124 8.29 11.65 -24.98
CA LEU A 124 7.37 12.36 -25.87
C LEU A 124 7.75 13.83 -26.04
N ILE A 125 8.14 14.50 -24.94
CA ILE A 125 8.62 15.90 -25.00
C ILE A 125 9.94 15.98 -25.78
N ALA A 126 10.87 15.06 -25.56
CA ALA A 126 12.15 15.03 -26.27
C ALA A 126 11.97 14.82 -27.77
N VAL A 127 11.09 13.89 -28.17
CA VAL A 127 10.73 13.65 -29.59
C VAL A 127 10.05 14.87 -30.20
N ALA A 128 9.10 15.49 -29.48
CA ALA A 128 8.43 16.70 -29.96
C ALA A 128 9.38 17.91 -30.08
N ALA A 129 10.39 18.00 -29.21
CA ALA A 129 11.41 19.05 -29.25
C ALA A 129 12.49 18.80 -30.32
N ALA A 130 12.72 17.55 -30.70
CA ALA A 130 13.70 17.19 -31.73
C ALA A 130 13.24 17.52 -33.15
N GLY A 131 11.93 17.68 -33.39
CA GLY A 131 11.35 17.96 -34.72
C GLY A 131 11.59 16.83 -35.74
N PRO A 132 10.85 16.80 -36.87
CA PRO A 132 11.20 15.96 -38.02
C PRO A 132 12.53 16.38 -38.67
#